data_AF-A0A1B9E7T1-F1
#
_entry.id   AF-A0A1B9E7T1-F1
#
_cell.length_a   1.000
_cell.length_b   1.000
_cell.length_c   1.000
_cell.angle_alpha   90.00
_cell.angle_beta   90.00
_cell.angle_gamma   90.00
#
_symmetry.space_group_name_H-M   'P 1'
#
loop_
_entity.id
_entity.type
_entity.pdbx_description
1 polymer ?
#
loop_
_entity_poly.entity_id
_entity_poly.type
_entity_poly.pdbx_seq_one_letter_code
_entity_poly.pdbx_strand_id
1 'polypeptide(L)'
;MNQLITAPADIISELTTIQSFLEITMSEDANEAVVRGNDLAVYMSRTGKLIADAKIHREQKLRSQMIQEYKKLLEFPASVAVKYTDTLVENETYSLTWATRLNAACTHQLDWCRTIISKAKAEMSAFNQ
;
A
#
# COMPACT_ATOMS: atom_id res chain seq x y z
N MET A 1 2.67 20.65 13.60
CA MET A 1 2.55 19.29 13.03
C MET A 1 3.35 19.26 11.74
N ASN A 2 4.08 18.18 11.49
CA ASN A 2 4.97 18.05 10.33
C ASN A 2 4.12 18.14 9.05
N GLN A 3 4.23 19.22 8.28
CA GLN A 3 3.32 19.56 7.17
C GLN A 3 3.35 18.56 5.99
N LEU A 4 4.14 17.49 6.09
CA LEU A 4 4.39 16.53 5.03
C LEU A 4 3.71 15.17 5.24
N ILE A 5 3.16 14.89 6.43
CA ILE A 5 2.54 13.59 6.74
C ILE A 5 1.05 13.64 6.41
N THR A 6 0.58 12.72 5.56
CA THR A 6 -0.84 12.60 5.21
C THR A 6 -1.64 12.19 6.45
N ALA A 7 -2.80 12.82 6.70
CA ALA A 7 -3.61 12.50 7.87
C ALA A 7 -4.23 11.08 7.76
N PRO A 8 -4.53 10.40 8.89
CA PRO A 8 -5.04 9.03 8.85
C PRO A 8 -6.31 8.84 8.01
N ALA A 9 -7.25 9.79 8.08
CA ALA A 9 -8.48 9.75 7.28
C ALA A 9 -8.19 9.87 5.77
N ASP A 10 -7.27 10.75 5.40
CA ASP A 10 -6.85 10.94 4.00
C ASP A 10 -6.12 9.71 3.47
N ILE A 11 -5.31 9.04 4.30
CA ILE A 11 -4.68 7.76 3.94
C ILE A 11 -5.75 6.75 3.52
N ILE A 12 -6.79 6.56 4.34
CA ILE A 12 -7.88 5.62 4.03
C ILE A 12 -8.62 6.01 2.75
N SER A 13 -8.92 7.30 2.56
CA SER A 13 -9.60 7.78 1.35
C SER A 13 -8.77 7.51 0.09
N GLU A 14 -7.47 7.78 0.13
CA GLU A 14 -6.57 7.53 -0.99
C GLU A 14 -6.41 6.03 -1.26
N LEU A 15 -6.21 5.20 -0.22
CA LEU A 15 -6.12 3.74 -0.38
C LEU A 15 -7.39 3.16 -1.00
N THR A 16 -8.57 3.67 -0.62
CA THR A 16 -9.85 3.27 -1.22
C THR A 16 -9.88 3.59 -2.71
N THR A 17 -9.44 4.79 -3.09
CA THR A 17 -9.39 5.22 -4.50
C THR A 17 -8.45 4.32 -5.31
N ILE A 18 -7.28 4.01 -4.76
CA ILE A 18 -6.28 3.13 -5.40
C ILE A 18 -6.80 1.70 -5.51
N GLN A 19 -7.44 1.17 -4.47
CA GLN A 19 -8.07 -0.15 -4.49
C GLN A 19 -9.10 -0.24 -5.62
N SER A 20 -10.00 0.75 -5.71
CA SER A 20 -11.01 0.77 -6.77
C SER A 20 -10.39 0.78 -8.17
N PHE A 21 -9.28 1.49 -8.38
CA PHE A 21 -8.56 1.46 -9.66
C PHE A 21 -7.92 0.09 -9.94
N LEU A 22 -7.31 -0.53 -8.94
CA LEU A 22 -6.64 -1.83 -9.06
C LEU A 22 -7.59 -2.99 -9.31
N GLU A 23 -8.86 -2.85 -8.92
CA GLU A 23 -9.94 -3.83 -9.15
C GLU A 23 -10.55 -3.75 -10.56
N ILE A 24 -10.21 -2.72 -11.34
CA ILE A 24 -10.62 -2.64 -12.74
C ILE A 24 -9.85 -3.68 -13.57
N THR A 25 -10.59 -4.52 -14.29
CA THR A 25 -10.02 -5.50 -15.22
C THR A 25 -9.49 -4.80 -16.47
N MET A 26 -8.24 -5.09 -16.85
CA MET A 26 -7.61 -4.58 -18.07
C MET A 26 -7.75 -5.59 -19.20
N SER A 27 -7.94 -5.13 -20.44
CA SER A 27 -7.91 -6.00 -21.62
C SER A 27 -6.46 -6.37 -22.02
N GLU A 28 -6.30 -7.16 -23.10
CA GLU A 28 -4.98 -7.44 -23.68
C GLU A 28 -4.51 -6.38 -24.69
N ASP A 29 -5.19 -5.23 -24.81
CA ASP A 29 -4.74 -4.14 -25.67
C ASP A 29 -3.46 -3.49 -25.12
N ALA A 30 -2.42 -3.43 -25.97
CA ALA A 30 -1.15 -2.82 -25.63
C ALA A 30 -1.25 -1.32 -25.38
N ASN A 31 -2.17 -0.60 -26.04
CA ASN A 31 -2.35 0.83 -25.81
C ASN A 31 -2.96 1.10 -24.43
N GLU A 32 -3.97 0.31 -24.05
CA GLU A 32 -4.54 0.33 -22.71
C GLU A 32 -3.47 0.01 -21.65
N ALA A 33 -2.64 -1.02 -21.89
CA ALA A 33 -1.56 -1.41 -20.98
C ALA A 33 -0.51 -0.29 -20.77
N VAL A 34 -0.21 0.52 -21.79
CA VAL A 34 0.70 1.67 -21.64
C VAL A 34 0.07 2.74 -20.74
N VAL A 35 -1.20 3.10 -20.98
CA VAL A 35 -1.90 4.11 -20.19
C VAL A 35 -2.01 3.66 -18.73
N ARG A 36 -2.50 2.43 -18.51
CA ARG A 36 -2.62 1.84 -17.18
C ARG A 36 -1.27 1.74 -16.47
N GLY A 37 -0.20 1.40 -17.21
CA GLY A 37 1.16 1.35 -16.68
C GLY A 37 1.66 2.68 -16.12
N ASN A 38 1.31 3.81 -16.76
CA ASN A 38 1.67 5.14 -16.26
C ASN A 38 0.94 5.46 -14.95
N ASP A 39 -0.35 5.16 -14.86
CA ASP A 39 -1.13 5.35 -13.64
C ASP A 39 -0.62 4.48 -12.49
N LEU A 40 -0.31 3.20 -12.78
CA LEU A 40 0.27 2.27 -11.81
C LEU A 40 1.61 2.76 -11.27
N ALA A 41 2.46 3.39 -12.09
CA ALA A 41 3.73 3.95 -11.62
C ALA A 41 3.52 5.10 -10.61
N VAL A 42 2.52 5.96 -10.86
CA VAL A 42 2.14 7.04 -9.93
C VAL A 42 1.59 6.46 -8.63
N TYR A 43 0.66 5.50 -8.71
CA TYR A 43 0.10 4.86 -7.53
C TYR A 43 1.12 4.04 -6.74
N MET A 44 2.08 3.40 -7.40
CA MET A 44 3.20 2.72 -6.72
C MET A 44 4.04 3.72 -5.91
N SER A 45 4.38 4.88 -6.50
CA SER A 45 5.10 5.93 -5.77
C SER A 45 4.26 6.47 -4.60
N ARG A 46 2.97 6.73 -4.82
CA ARG A 46 2.08 7.28 -3.80
C ARG A 46 1.86 6.32 -2.64
N THR A 47 1.57 5.05 -2.91
CA THR A 47 1.42 4.01 -1.89
C THR A 47 2.72 3.84 -1.08
N GLY A 48 3.89 3.95 -1.70
CA GLY A 48 5.18 3.98 -1.00
C GLY A 48 5.27 5.10 0.05
N LYS A 49 4.79 6.30 -0.29
CA LYS A 49 4.69 7.42 0.66
C LYS A 49 3.66 7.15 1.76
N LEU A 50 2.47 6.63 1.41
CA LEU A 50 1.42 6.30 2.37
C LEU A 50 1.86 5.24 3.39
N ILE A 51 2.70 4.26 3.00
CA ILE A 51 3.31 3.29 3.92
C ILE A 51 4.16 4.00 4.97
N ALA A 52 5.01 4.95 4.56
CA ALA A 52 5.85 5.70 5.48
C ALA A 52 5.03 6.53 6.47
N ASP A 53 3.98 7.20 5.98
CA ASP A 53 3.09 8.00 6.82
C ASP A 53 2.27 7.15 7.80
N ALA A 54 1.67 6.06 7.32
CA ALA A 54 0.92 5.13 8.15
C ALA A 54 1.80 4.53 9.26
N LYS A 55 3.07 4.23 8.94
CA LYS A 55 4.03 3.77 9.94
C LYS A 55 4.26 4.83 11.01
N ILE A 56 4.42 6.10 10.65
CA ILE A 56 4.59 7.16 11.66
C ILE A 56 3.38 7.26 12.58
N HIS A 57 2.16 7.24 12.02
CA HIS A 57 0.93 7.27 12.82
C HIS A 57 0.84 6.09 13.79
N ARG A 58 1.15 4.87 13.31
CA ARG A 58 1.21 3.67 14.13
C ARG A 58 2.19 3.83 15.29
N GLU A 59 3.42 4.27 15.03
CA GLU A 59 4.46 4.40 16.05
C GLU A 59 4.15 5.52 17.06
N GLN A 60 3.46 6.59 16.63
CA GLN A 60 3.00 7.64 17.54
C GLN A 60 1.89 7.13 18.46
N LYS A 61 0.90 6.43 17.89
CA LYS A 61 -0.20 5.84 18.65
C LYS A 61 0.33 4.79 19.62
N LEU A 62 1.18 3.88 19.15
CA LEU A 62 1.78 2.81 19.96
C LEU A 62 2.50 3.38 21.17
N ARG A 63 3.35 4.40 20.98
CA ARG A 63 4.07 5.06 22.07
C ARG A 63 3.12 5.69 23.10
N SER A 64 2.05 6.36 22.63
CA SER A 64 1.04 6.94 23.52
C SER A 64 0.29 5.86 24.32
N GLN A 65 -0.09 4.76 23.66
CA GLN A 65 -0.82 3.66 24.29
C GLN A 65 0.05 2.90 25.30
N MET A 66 1.32 2.66 24.98
CA MET A 66 2.27 2.03 25.90
C MET A 66 2.49 2.84 27.18
N ILE A 67 2.52 4.18 27.09
CA ILE A 67 2.64 5.05 28.27
C ILE A 67 1.36 4.99 29.12
N GLN A 68 0.18 4.99 28.49
CA GLN A 68 -1.11 4.91 29.17
C GLN A 68 -1.30 3.56 29.89
N GLU A 69 -0.96 2.46 29.22
CA GLU A 69 -1.14 1.09 29.72
C GLU A 69 0.10 0.55 30.46
N TYR A 70 1.10 1.40 30.75
CA TYR A 70 2.42 0.97 31.28
C TYR A 70 2.32 0.03 32.49
N LYS A 71 1.46 0.35 33.46
CA LYS A 71 1.28 -0.47 34.67
C LYS A 71 0.77 -1.87 34.33
N LYS A 72 -0.22 -1.96 33.44
CA LYS A 72 -0.81 -3.23 33.00
C LYS A 72 0.18 -4.06 32.18
N LEU A 73 1.02 -3.40 31.38
CA LEU A 73 2.09 -4.07 30.63
C LEU A 73 3.12 -4.75 31.53
N LEU A 74 3.41 -4.20 32.72
CA LEU A 74 4.33 -4.81 33.68
C LEU A 74 3.76 -6.07 34.35
N GLU A 75 2.44 -6.24 34.36
CA GLU A 75 1.78 -7.43 34.93
C GLU A 75 1.83 -8.63 33.98
N PHE A 76 2.04 -8.39 32.68
CA PHE A 76 2.08 -9.44 31.67
C PHE A 76 3.49 -10.03 31.48
N PRO A 77 3.59 -11.32 31.16
CA PRO A 77 4.80 -11.87 30.55
C PRO A 77 5.14 -11.09 29.26
N ALA A 78 6.43 -10.90 28.98
CA ALA A 78 6.89 -10.07 27.85
C ALA A 78 6.24 -10.43 26.50
N SER A 79 6.05 -11.73 26.23
CA SER A 79 5.40 -12.21 24.99
C SER A 79 3.93 -11.83 24.88
N VAL A 80 3.21 -11.74 26.01
CA VAL A 80 1.80 -11.32 26.07
C VAL A 80 1.72 -9.79 25.98
N ALA A 81 2.63 -9.07 26.65
CA ALA A 81 2.71 -7.62 26.59
C ALA A 81 2.88 -7.11 25.14
N VAL A 82 3.77 -7.72 24.35
CA VAL A 82 3.96 -7.36 22.94
C VAL A 82 2.68 -7.54 22.13
N LYS A 83 2.03 -8.70 22.23
CA LYS A 83 0.76 -8.96 21.52
C LYS A 83 -0.33 -7.98 21.95
N TYR A 84 -0.42 -7.68 23.24
CA TYR A 84 -1.37 -6.71 23.76
C TYR A 84 -1.11 -5.32 23.17
N THR A 85 0.15 -4.87 23.11
CA THR A 85 0.48 -3.58 22.50
C THR A 85 0.12 -3.52 21.02
N ASP A 86 0.26 -4.62 20.28
CA ASP A 86 -0.16 -4.67 18.87
C ASP A 86 -1.68 -4.53 18.72
N THR A 87 -2.48 -5.07 19.65
CA THR A 87 -3.94 -4.89 19.63
C THR A 87 -4.36 -3.44 19.89
N LEU A 88 -3.54 -2.64 20.58
CA LEU A 88 -3.85 -1.23 20.86
C LEU A 88 -3.70 -0.31 19.63
N VAL A 89 -3.09 -0.81 18.55
CA VAL A 89 -2.82 -0.08 17.30
C VAL A 89 -3.34 -0.82 16.08
N GLU A 90 -4.46 -1.54 16.23
CA GLU A 90 -5.04 -2.37 15.18
C GLU A 90 -5.40 -1.57 13.92
N ASN A 91 -5.98 -0.37 14.08
CA ASN A 91 -6.42 0.47 12.97
C ASN A 91 -5.26 1.03 12.16
N GLU A 92 -4.20 1.48 12.85
CA GLU A 92 -2.99 1.97 12.20
C GLU A 92 -2.23 0.81 11.54
N THR A 93 -2.24 -0.37 12.16
CA THR A 93 -1.65 -1.59 11.59
C THR A 93 -2.41 -2.04 10.34
N TYR A 94 -3.74 -1.99 10.34
CA TYR A 94 -4.57 -2.24 9.17
C TYR A 94 -4.21 -1.30 8.02
N SER A 95 -4.18 0.01 8.28
CA SER A 95 -3.88 1.04 7.28
C SER A 95 -2.49 0.84 6.66
N LEU A 96 -1.48 0.57 7.49
CA LEU A 96 -0.11 0.29 7.05
C LEU A 96 -0.03 -0.98 6.19
N THR A 97 -0.72 -2.04 6.64
CA THR A 97 -0.75 -3.32 5.92
C THR A 97 -1.44 -3.15 4.57
N TRP A 98 -2.58 -2.46 4.53
CA TRP A 98 -3.33 -2.22 3.29
C TRP A 98 -2.49 -1.42 2.29
N ALA A 99 -1.85 -0.33 2.71
CA ALA A 99 -0.93 0.44 1.87
C ALA A 99 0.21 -0.42 1.29
N THR A 100 0.77 -1.31 2.12
CA THR A 100 1.83 -2.24 1.70
C THR A 100 1.33 -3.23 0.65
N ARG A 101 0.11 -3.74 0.82
CA ARG A 101 -0.49 -4.68 -0.15
C ARG A 101 -0.86 -4.01 -1.46
N LEU A 102 -1.39 -2.79 -1.43
CA LEU A 102 -1.66 -2.03 -2.65
C LEU A 102 -0.37 -1.69 -3.41
N ASN A 103 0.71 -1.34 -2.71
CA ASN A 103 2.00 -1.09 -3.35
C ASN A 103 2.55 -2.32 -4.08
N ALA A 104 2.47 -3.49 -3.44
CA ALA A 104 2.85 -4.75 -4.06
C ALA A 104 1.96 -5.08 -5.27
N ALA A 105 0.64 -4.88 -5.15
CA ALA A 105 -0.29 -5.07 -6.25
C ALA A 105 0.03 -4.14 -7.45
N CYS A 106 0.36 -2.87 -7.20
CA CYS A 106 0.78 -1.95 -8.26
C CYS A 106 2.01 -2.47 -9.00
N THR A 107 3.02 -2.97 -8.27
CA THR A 107 4.23 -3.57 -8.85
C THR A 107 3.88 -4.74 -9.76
N HIS A 108 3.08 -5.70 -9.28
CA HIS A 108 2.71 -6.87 -10.06
C HIS A 108 1.83 -6.55 -11.28
N GLN A 109 0.88 -5.63 -11.15
CA GLN A 109 0.08 -5.18 -12.29
C GLN A 109 0.93 -4.42 -13.32
N LEU A 110 1.95 -3.68 -12.88
CA LEU A 110 2.88 -3.00 -13.78
C LEU A 110 3.74 -4.01 -14.57
N ASP A 111 4.18 -5.10 -13.93
CA ASP A 111 4.87 -6.20 -14.61
C ASP A 111 3.98 -6.90 -15.63
N TRP A 112 2.69 -7.06 -15.31
CA TRP A 112 1.70 -7.57 -16.26
C TRP A 112 1.56 -6.65 -17.49
N CYS A 113 1.46 -5.33 -17.29
CA CYS A 113 1.42 -4.37 -18.38
C CYS A 113 2.66 -4.48 -19.28
N ARG A 114 3.86 -4.62 -18.68
CA ARG A 114 5.10 -4.84 -19.45
C ARG A 114 5.05 -6.12 -20.29
N THR A 115 4.43 -7.17 -19.77
CA THR A 115 4.27 -8.45 -20.47
C THR A 115 3.36 -8.31 -21.69
N ILE A 116 2.20 -7.64 -21.55
CA ILE A 116 1.27 -7.37 -22.66
C ILE A 116 1.94 -6.54 -23.76
N ILE A 117 2.66 -5.48 -23.39
CA ILE A 117 3.39 -4.65 -24.36
C ILE A 117 4.47 -5.47 -25.08
N SER A 118 5.15 -6.37 -24.38
CA SER A 118 6.15 -7.27 -24.97
C SER A 118 5.52 -8.24 -25.98
N LYS A 119 4.38 -8.86 -25.62
CA LYS A 119 3.59 -9.74 -26.51
C LYS A 119 3.23 -9.01 -27.81
N ALA A 120 2.66 -7.81 -27.73
CA ALA A 120 2.26 -7.05 -28.90
C ALA A 120 3.45 -6.66 -29.82
N LYS A 121 4.61 -6.33 -29.24
CA LYS A 121 5.85 -6.08 -30.01
C LYS A 121 6.32 -7.34 -30.76
N ALA A 122 6.24 -8.50 -30.12
CA ALA A 122 6.63 -9.76 -30.74
C ALA A 122 5.69 -10.14 -31.90
N GLU A 123 4.38 -9.99 -31.71
CA GLU A 123 3.36 -10.26 -32.74
C GLU A 123 3.54 -9.33 -33.96
N MET A 124 3.78 -8.03 -33.75
CA MET A 124 4.06 -7.09 -34.84
C MET A 124 5.34 -7.44 -35.60
N SER A 125 6.36 -7.93 -34.89
CA SER A 125 7.62 -8.35 -35.50
C SER A 125 7.47 -9.63 -36.33
N ALA A 126 6.64 -10.57 -35.87
CA ALA A 126 6.36 -11.81 -36.59
C ALA A 126 5.51 -11.58 -37.85
N PHE A 127 4.61 -10.59 -37.84
CA PHE A 127 3.80 -10.23 -39.00
C PHE A 127 4.60 -9.56 -40.12
N ASN A 128 5.70 -8.88 -39.77
CA ASN A 128 6.56 -8.17 -40.72
C ASN A 128 7.67 -9.06 -41.33
N GLN A 129 7.70 -10.35 -41.02
CA GLN A 129 8.62 -11.36 -41.59
C GLN A 129 7.91 -12.20 -42.66
#